data_AF-A0A517XP52-F1
#
_entry.id   AF-A0A517XP52-F1
#
_cell.length_a   1.000
_cell.length_b   1.000
_cell.length_c   1.000
_cell.angle_alpha   90.00
_cell.angle_beta   90.00
_cell.angle_gamma   90.00
#
_symmetry.space_group_name_H-M   'P 1'
#
loop_
_entity.id
_entity.type
_entity.pdbx_description
1 polymer ?
#
loop_
_entity_poly.entity_id
_entity_poly.type
_entity_poly.pdbx_seq_one_letter_code
_entity_poly.pdbx_strand_id
1 'polypeptide(L)'
;MTQLAFHFDHVLGTSLDLWLTAADPDRAAAAVLGEVDAVGRVFSPRNADSELEQLNRGPVPGSTALRAVLDGYDRVAPRTGGALNPLVAALGRVWTDAEATGREPTADALARLTAELQCRGWVATADAVTRTTPHPLDLNAGAKGFALDRAKCAALAAGAAAGLVNLGGDLIGWGGAAHVVGVQNPFAPAETARPLGAVRLRNASVATSGGYQRGYAVGDARLSHLIDPRTGRPADRVASATVIAADSLTANLLATALAVLDPAAGLRLVAEFPGAAAFIVDADGRRFRSPGFALEAVVRARPGYRKAVAAGALTAALFGAGGAPDTPLGPAVAVAQDAKGEPWPGGYGVTVALELPKIENARKYRRPYVAVYVEDAGGKAVKTIGVWGNEGRWLKDLSDWWKIGKLDGGLVKTVTRATRGPGKYELGWDGKDEKGVPVPRGEYTVRVEVHREHGKHVRQAGKIALRGEPATLKLPANEETGETVVTYGPGKK
;
A
#
# COMPACT_ATOMS: atom_id res chain seq x y z
N MET A 1 29.02 4.47 1.96
CA MET A 1 27.71 3.89 2.34
C MET A 1 27.01 3.43 1.07
N THR A 2 26.30 2.32 1.13
CA THR A 2 25.64 1.67 -0.01
C THR A 2 24.13 1.84 0.12
N GLN A 3 23.44 2.07 -1.00
CA GLN A 3 21.98 2.11 -1.07
C GLN A 3 21.46 0.76 -1.54
N LEU A 4 20.53 0.16 -0.81
CA LEU A 4 19.86 -1.09 -1.20
C LEU A 4 18.35 -0.99 -1.01
N ALA A 5 17.63 -1.73 -1.85
CA ALA A 5 16.18 -1.89 -1.78
C ALA A 5 15.83 -3.37 -1.68
N PHE A 6 15.01 -3.75 -0.72
CA PHE A 6 14.54 -5.11 -0.49
C PHE A 6 13.02 -5.16 -0.53
N HIS A 7 12.48 -6.30 -0.93
CA HIS A 7 11.07 -6.63 -0.80
C HIS A 7 10.89 -7.88 0.05
N PHE A 8 9.81 -8.02 0.80
CA PHE A 8 9.50 -9.25 1.50
C PHE A 8 8.00 -9.48 1.44
N ASP A 9 7.60 -10.66 0.97
CA ASP A 9 6.21 -11.09 0.99
C ASP A 9 5.87 -11.73 2.35
N HIS A 10 4.59 -11.73 2.72
CA HIS A 10 4.02 -12.40 3.90
C HIS A 10 4.50 -11.91 5.28
N VAL A 11 5.03 -10.69 5.36
CA VAL A 11 5.42 -10.02 6.61
C VAL A 11 4.18 -9.43 7.29
N LEU A 12 3.85 -9.89 8.51
CA LEU A 12 2.66 -9.47 9.26
C LEU A 12 1.33 -9.57 8.47
N GLY A 13 1.23 -10.54 7.56
CA GLY A 13 0.03 -10.69 6.71
C GLY A 13 -0.08 -9.66 5.58
N THR A 14 1.02 -9.00 5.25
CA THR A 14 1.16 -8.09 4.11
C THR A 14 2.56 -8.21 3.51
N SER A 15 3.02 -7.22 2.76
CA SER A 15 4.37 -7.13 2.23
C SER A 15 5.17 -5.99 2.89
N LEU A 16 6.49 -6.11 2.84
CA LEU A 16 7.43 -5.10 3.33
C LEU A 16 8.39 -4.70 2.21
N ASP A 17 8.39 -3.43 1.82
CA ASP A 17 9.47 -2.84 1.01
C ASP A 17 10.40 -2.04 1.93
N LEU A 18 11.70 -2.15 1.69
CA LEU A 18 12.73 -1.53 2.52
C LEU A 18 13.77 -0.87 1.64
N TRP A 19 13.94 0.44 1.76
CA TRP A 19 15.05 1.19 1.17
C TRP A 19 15.95 1.70 2.27
N LEU A 20 17.26 1.49 2.17
CA LEU A 20 18.18 1.98 3.19
C LEU A 20 19.57 2.31 2.65
N THR A 21 20.18 3.29 3.30
CA THR A 21 21.56 3.73 3.11
C THR A 21 22.35 3.40 4.37
N ALA A 22 23.28 2.45 4.29
CA ALA A 22 24.07 2.00 5.43
C ALA A 22 25.51 1.65 5.00
N ALA A 23 26.41 1.50 5.98
CA ALA A 23 27.73 0.89 5.72
C ALA A 23 27.59 -0.60 5.37
N ASP A 24 26.72 -1.31 6.10
CA ASP A 24 26.34 -2.70 5.88
C ASP A 24 24.81 -2.81 5.80
N PRO A 25 24.21 -2.68 4.60
CA PRO A 25 22.77 -2.66 4.47
C PRO A 25 22.12 -4.05 4.59
N ASP A 26 22.87 -5.15 4.44
CA ASP A 26 22.37 -6.51 4.68
C ASP A 26 22.14 -6.73 6.18
N ARG A 27 23.10 -6.32 7.03
CA ARG A 27 22.94 -6.34 8.49
C ARG A 27 21.76 -5.47 8.93
N ALA A 28 21.62 -4.27 8.36
CA ALA A 28 20.51 -3.38 8.68
C ALA A 28 19.14 -3.96 8.27
N ALA A 29 19.06 -4.57 7.09
CA ALA A 29 17.85 -5.26 6.63
C ALA A 29 17.50 -6.46 7.53
N ALA A 30 18.48 -7.27 7.93
CA ALA A 30 18.27 -8.38 8.84
C ALA A 30 17.76 -7.92 10.21
N ALA A 31 18.29 -6.80 10.74
CA ALA A 31 17.81 -6.20 11.98
C ALA A 31 16.36 -5.72 11.88
N VAL A 32 15.99 -5.07 10.76
CA VAL A 32 14.60 -4.66 10.49
C VAL A 32 13.66 -5.86 10.49
N LEU A 33 14.00 -6.92 9.75
CA LEU A 33 13.16 -8.11 9.68
C LEU A 33 13.02 -8.80 11.04
N GLY A 34 14.13 -8.94 11.77
CA GLY A 34 14.11 -9.56 13.10
C GLY A 34 13.19 -8.82 14.07
N GLU A 35 13.14 -7.48 14.00
CA GLU A 35 12.25 -6.68 14.84
C GLU A 35 10.79 -6.75 14.39
N VAL A 36 10.52 -6.76 13.09
CA VAL A 36 9.16 -6.97 12.58
C VAL A 36 8.63 -8.36 12.96
N ASP A 37 9.47 -9.39 12.90
CA ASP A 37 9.13 -10.74 13.34
C ASP A 37 8.89 -10.80 14.86
N ALA A 38 9.70 -10.11 15.66
CA ALA A 38 9.52 -10.01 17.10
C ALA A 38 8.18 -9.35 17.46
N VAL A 39 7.82 -8.26 16.78
CA VAL A 39 6.51 -7.62 16.93
C VAL A 39 5.39 -8.56 16.49
N GLY A 40 5.58 -9.35 15.43
CA GLY A 40 4.64 -10.38 14.99
C GLY A 40 4.38 -11.47 16.04
N ARG A 41 5.40 -11.86 16.81
CA ARG A 41 5.23 -12.80 17.93
C ARG A 41 4.39 -12.22 19.07
N VAL A 42 4.35 -10.90 19.22
CA VAL A 42 3.54 -10.23 20.25
C VAL A 42 2.09 -10.08 19.79
N PHE A 43 1.87 -9.62 18.55
CA PHE A 43 0.55 -9.11 18.14
C PHE A 43 -0.18 -9.94 17.07
N SER A 44 0.41 -11.00 16.51
CA SER A 44 -0.24 -11.74 15.42
C SER A 44 -1.47 -12.51 15.92
N PRO A 45 -2.70 -12.17 15.48
CA PRO A 45 -3.91 -12.91 15.87
C PRO A 45 -3.97 -14.31 15.24
N ARG A 46 -3.07 -14.60 14.28
CA ARG A 46 -2.94 -15.92 13.63
C ARG A 46 -1.97 -16.85 14.37
N ASN A 47 -1.30 -16.34 15.40
CA ASN A 47 -0.43 -17.12 16.25
C ASN A 47 -1.09 -17.27 17.63
N ALA A 48 -1.59 -18.47 17.93
CA ALA A 48 -2.23 -18.79 19.21
C ALA A 48 -1.30 -18.59 20.42
N ASP A 49 0.02 -18.65 20.18
CA ASP A 49 1.05 -18.42 21.20
C ASP A 49 1.47 -16.95 21.28
N SER A 50 0.88 -16.05 20.49
CA SER A 50 1.19 -14.63 20.59
C SER A 50 0.76 -14.07 21.94
N GLU A 51 1.47 -13.04 22.41
CA GLU A 51 1.13 -12.40 23.68
C GLU A 51 -0.27 -11.77 23.66
N LEU A 52 -0.72 -11.27 22.51
CA LEU A 52 -2.10 -10.80 22.30
C LEU A 52 -3.13 -11.92 22.51
N GLU A 53 -2.90 -13.09 21.93
CA GLU A 53 -3.80 -14.24 22.10
C GLU A 53 -3.72 -14.84 23.52
N GLN A 54 -2.57 -14.72 24.20
CA GLN A 54 -2.48 -15.02 25.62
C GLN A 54 -3.28 -14.04 26.47
N LEU A 55 -3.18 -12.73 26.20
CA LEU A 55 -3.97 -11.68 26.84
C LEU A 55 -5.48 -11.88 26.64
N ASN A 56 -5.88 -12.31 25.44
CA ASN A 56 -7.27 -12.62 25.12
C ASN A 56 -7.80 -13.85 25.86
N ARG A 57 -6.92 -14.73 26.36
CA ARG A 57 -7.28 -15.89 27.21
C ARG A 57 -7.22 -15.60 28.70
N GLY A 58 -6.34 -14.70 29.14
CA GLY A 58 -6.19 -14.34 30.54
C GLY A 58 -5.11 -13.29 30.79
N PRO A 59 -4.83 -12.93 32.05
CA PRO A 59 -3.79 -11.98 32.40
C PRO A 59 -2.41 -12.40 31.88
N VAL A 60 -1.63 -11.44 31.39
CA VAL A 60 -0.22 -11.61 30.99
C VAL A 60 0.65 -10.59 31.72
N PRO A 61 1.96 -10.83 31.93
CA PRO A 61 2.85 -9.81 32.51
C PRO A 61 2.87 -8.50 31.70
N GLY A 62 2.74 -8.63 30.38
CA GLY A 62 2.67 -7.53 29.43
C GLY A 62 4.05 -6.99 29.08
N SER A 63 4.55 -7.37 27.91
CA SER A 63 5.81 -6.88 27.36
C SER A 63 5.78 -5.38 27.14
N THR A 64 6.97 -4.78 27.03
CA THR A 64 7.13 -3.37 26.64
C THR A 64 6.44 -3.07 25.31
N ALA A 65 6.44 -4.02 24.37
CA ALA A 65 5.77 -3.87 23.10
C ALA A 65 4.25 -3.77 23.27
N LEU A 66 3.64 -4.74 23.98
CA LEU A 66 2.20 -4.75 24.25
C LEU A 66 1.77 -3.45 24.97
N ARG A 67 2.48 -3.07 26.03
CA ARG A 67 2.20 -1.85 26.79
C ARG A 67 2.29 -0.59 25.93
N ALA A 68 3.32 -0.47 25.08
CA ALA A 68 3.47 0.68 24.19
C ALA A 68 2.30 0.85 23.20
N VAL A 69 1.77 -0.26 22.67
CA VAL A 69 0.59 -0.22 21.78
C VAL A 69 -0.67 0.15 22.56
N LEU A 70 -0.89 -0.43 23.74
CA LEU A 70 -2.02 -0.08 24.61
C LEU A 70 -1.99 1.39 25.02
N ASP A 71 -0.82 1.92 25.38
CA ASP A 71 -0.63 3.35 25.66
C ASP A 71 -0.97 4.22 24.43
N GLY A 72 -0.70 3.72 23.22
CA GLY A 72 -1.14 4.36 21.98
C GLY A 72 -2.66 4.47 21.90
N TYR A 73 -3.38 3.39 22.18
CA TYR A 73 -4.85 3.40 22.25
C TYR A 73 -5.35 4.33 23.36
N ASP A 74 -4.75 4.33 24.56
CA ASP A 74 -5.12 5.25 25.63
C ASP A 74 -4.93 6.72 25.25
N ARG A 75 -3.95 7.04 24.39
CA ARG A 75 -3.76 8.38 23.85
C ARG A 75 -4.79 8.72 22.76
N VAL A 76 -5.15 7.81 21.87
CA VAL A 76 -5.98 8.17 20.71
C VAL A 76 -7.47 7.91 20.95
N ALA A 77 -7.84 6.72 21.40
CA ALA A 77 -9.23 6.25 21.43
C ALA A 77 -10.20 7.18 22.21
N PRO A 78 -9.86 7.71 23.41
CA PRO A 78 -10.77 8.59 24.15
C PRO A 78 -11.15 9.88 23.42
N ARG A 79 -10.30 10.36 22.50
CA ARG A 79 -10.52 11.58 21.71
C ARG A 79 -11.40 11.33 20.48
N THR A 80 -11.68 10.08 20.15
CA THR A 80 -12.44 9.70 18.94
C THR A 80 -13.94 9.59 19.14
N GLY A 81 -14.42 9.72 20.39
CA GLY A 81 -15.83 9.46 20.72
C GLY A 81 -16.28 8.03 20.41
N GLY A 82 -15.36 7.05 20.49
CA GLY A 82 -15.62 5.63 20.24
C GLY A 82 -15.39 5.15 18.80
N ALA A 83 -14.96 6.04 17.88
CA ALA A 83 -14.68 5.65 16.49
C ALA A 83 -13.44 4.76 16.33
N LEU A 84 -12.50 4.81 17.28
CA LEU A 84 -11.40 3.87 17.42
C LEU A 84 -11.61 3.03 18.69
N ASN A 85 -11.73 1.72 18.53
CA ASN A 85 -11.99 0.82 19.64
C ASN A 85 -11.23 -0.51 19.47
N PRO A 86 -10.39 -0.92 20.43
CA PRO A 86 -9.64 -2.17 20.33
C PRO A 86 -10.52 -3.42 20.54
N LEU A 87 -11.80 -3.31 20.90
CA LEU A 87 -12.71 -4.45 21.02
C LEU A 87 -13.47 -4.77 19.72
N VAL A 88 -13.10 -4.14 18.60
CA VAL A 88 -13.81 -4.25 17.31
C VAL A 88 -13.85 -5.67 16.73
N ALA A 89 -12.97 -6.58 17.17
CA ALA A 89 -12.99 -7.98 16.74
C ALA A 89 -14.33 -8.68 17.00
N ALA A 90 -15.09 -8.26 18.03
CA ALA A 90 -16.42 -8.81 18.26
C ALA A 90 -17.39 -8.47 17.12
N LEU A 91 -17.33 -7.25 16.60
CA LEU A 91 -18.12 -6.84 15.44
C LEU A 91 -17.62 -7.51 14.15
N GLY A 92 -16.29 -7.68 14.01
CA GLY A 92 -15.72 -8.40 12.87
C GLY A 92 -16.32 -9.80 12.70
N ARG A 93 -16.49 -10.55 13.81
CA ARG A 93 -17.15 -11.87 13.79
C ARG A 93 -18.60 -11.80 13.30
N VAL A 94 -19.37 -10.82 13.78
CA VAL A 94 -20.76 -10.62 13.35
C VAL A 94 -20.85 -10.42 11.84
N TRP A 95 -19.94 -9.64 11.25
CA TRP A 95 -19.94 -9.41 9.80
C TRP A 95 -19.38 -10.56 8.98
N THR A 96 -18.45 -11.35 9.54
CA THR A 96 -18.05 -12.63 8.94
C THR A 96 -19.22 -13.63 8.90
N ASP A 97 -20.01 -13.72 9.98
CA ASP A 97 -21.21 -14.57 10.00
C ASP A 97 -22.28 -14.06 9.02
N ALA A 98 -22.41 -12.73 8.89
CA ALA A 98 -23.32 -12.12 7.92
C ALA A 98 -22.92 -12.45 6.47
N GLU A 99 -21.63 -12.41 6.14
CA GLU A 99 -21.09 -12.82 4.84
C GLU A 99 -21.36 -14.30 4.58
N ALA A 100 -21.10 -15.17 5.57
CA ALA A 100 -21.31 -16.61 5.43
C ALA A 100 -22.79 -16.99 5.22
N THR A 101 -23.71 -16.25 5.84
CA THR A 101 -25.15 -16.51 5.78
C THR A 101 -25.89 -15.70 4.70
N GLY A 102 -25.22 -14.69 4.13
CA GLY A 102 -25.83 -13.72 3.21
C GLY A 102 -26.88 -12.82 3.86
N ARG A 103 -26.90 -12.70 5.19
CA ARG A 103 -27.92 -11.95 5.95
C ARG A 103 -27.26 -10.95 6.89
N GLU A 104 -27.68 -9.69 6.81
CA GLU A 104 -27.20 -8.66 7.74
C GLU A 104 -27.66 -8.92 9.19
N PRO A 105 -26.85 -8.52 10.17
CA PRO A 105 -27.24 -8.56 11.58
C PRO A 105 -28.41 -7.61 11.86
N THR A 106 -29.28 -7.99 12.80
CA THR A 106 -30.41 -7.15 13.20
C THR A 106 -29.94 -5.90 13.93
N ALA A 107 -30.73 -4.82 13.83
CA ALA A 107 -30.44 -3.56 14.53
C ALA A 107 -30.32 -3.77 16.05
N ASP A 108 -31.16 -4.62 16.65
CA ASP A 108 -31.11 -4.93 18.08
C ASP A 108 -29.83 -5.68 18.47
N ALA A 109 -29.35 -6.62 17.63
CA ALA A 109 -28.12 -7.34 17.89
C ALA A 109 -26.90 -6.39 17.86
N LEU A 110 -26.86 -5.49 16.87
CA LEU A 110 -25.81 -4.45 16.78
C LEU A 110 -25.89 -3.47 17.96
N ALA A 111 -27.09 -3.01 18.34
CA ALA A 111 -27.26 -2.08 19.44
C ALA A 111 -26.80 -2.66 20.79
N ARG A 112 -27.11 -3.93 21.07
CA ARG A 112 -26.64 -4.62 22.28
C ARG A 112 -25.12 -4.72 22.30
N LEU A 113 -24.53 -5.24 21.21
CA LEU A 113 -23.09 -5.44 21.14
C LEU A 113 -22.33 -4.12 21.23
N THR A 114 -22.72 -3.10 20.46
CA THR A 114 -22.04 -1.79 20.47
C THR A 114 -22.06 -1.12 21.83
N ALA A 115 -23.13 -1.26 22.61
CA ALA A 115 -23.20 -0.78 23.98
C ALA A 115 -22.16 -1.45 24.90
N GLU A 116 -21.94 -2.75 24.76
CA GLU A 116 -20.91 -3.49 25.52
C GLU A 116 -19.48 -3.08 25.14
N LEU A 117 -19.28 -2.66 23.89
CA LEU A 117 -17.98 -2.25 23.38
C LEU A 117 -17.59 -0.82 23.79
N GLN A 118 -18.50 0.01 24.31
CA GLN A 118 -18.21 1.38 24.75
C GLN A 118 -17.44 1.42 26.09
N CYS A 119 -16.30 0.74 26.16
CA CYS A 119 -15.41 0.73 27.30
C CYS A 119 -13.96 0.57 26.83
N ARG A 120 -13.01 0.68 27.79
CA ARG A 120 -11.58 0.53 27.50
C ARG A 120 -11.23 -0.90 27.08
N GLY A 121 -11.70 -1.91 27.81
CA GLY A 121 -11.45 -3.32 27.50
C GLY A 121 -10.21 -3.94 28.16
N TRP A 122 -9.35 -3.15 28.81
CA TRP A 122 -8.22 -3.66 29.57
C TRP A 122 -7.86 -2.80 30.80
N VAL A 123 -7.12 -3.42 31.71
CA VAL A 123 -6.40 -2.78 32.83
C VAL A 123 -4.95 -3.22 32.77
N ALA A 124 -4.03 -2.27 32.93
CA ALA A 124 -2.60 -2.51 33.04
C ALA A 124 -2.12 -2.04 34.42
N THR A 125 -1.52 -2.95 35.19
CA THR A 125 -0.80 -2.67 36.43
C THR A 125 0.71 -2.78 36.18
N ALA A 126 1.53 -2.55 37.21
CA ALA A 126 2.97 -2.78 37.10
C ALA A 126 3.30 -4.22 36.69
N ASP A 127 2.57 -5.20 37.23
CA ASP A 127 2.91 -6.61 37.11
C ASP A 127 2.16 -7.34 35.99
N ALA A 128 1.01 -6.82 35.56
CA ALA A 128 0.16 -7.52 34.60
C ALA A 128 -0.68 -6.59 33.72
N VAL A 129 -1.10 -7.12 32.58
CA VAL A 129 -2.14 -6.60 31.70
C VAL A 129 -3.26 -7.63 31.65
N THR A 130 -4.48 -7.16 31.88
CA THR A 130 -5.67 -8.01 31.96
C THR A 130 -6.79 -7.43 31.09
N ARG A 131 -7.38 -8.27 30.24
CA ARG A 131 -8.60 -7.95 29.52
C ARG A 131 -9.80 -7.93 30.48
N THR A 132 -10.62 -6.88 30.43
CA THR A 132 -11.73 -6.67 31.36
C THR A 132 -13.11 -6.97 30.76
N THR A 133 -13.15 -7.44 29.52
CA THR A 133 -14.37 -7.74 28.77
C THR A 133 -14.34 -9.17 28.24
N PRO A 134 -15.51 -9.79 27.95
CA PRO A 134 -15.54 -11.07 27.23
C PRO A 134 -15.07 -10.92 25.77
N HIS A 135 -15.12 -9.71 25.23
CA HIS A 135 -14.71 -9.39 23.87
C HIS A 135 -13.19 -9.31 23.75
N PRO A 136 -12.57 -10.02 22.79
CA PRO A 136 -11.13 -9.99 22.58
C PRO A 136 -10.66 -8.64 22.06
N LEU A 137 -9.44 -8.28 22.44
CA LEU A 137 -8.73 -7.13 21.91
C LEU A 137 -8.17 -7.47 20.53
N ASP A 138 -8.35 -6.53 19.61
CA ASP A 138 -7.70 -6.42 18.32
C ASP A 138 -6.84 -5.15 18.32
N LEU A 139 -5.53 -5.36 18.27
CA LEU A 139 -4.54 -4.30 18.27
C LEU A 139 -3.86 -4.13 16.90
N ASN A 140 -4.40 -4.71 15.82
CA ASN A 140 -3.74 -4.76 14.52
C ASN A 140 -3.37 -3.38 13.97
N ALA A 141 -4.27 -2.40 14.10
CA ALA A 141 -4.01 -1.02 13.67
C ALA A 141 -2.80 -0.42 14.40
N GLY A 142 -2.74 -0.55 15.73
CA GLY A 142 -1.60 -0.07 16.52
C GLY A 142 -0.32 -0.88 16.28
N ALA A 143 -0.43 -2.21 16.19
CA ALA A 143 0.70 -3.13 16.05
C ALA A 143 1.50 -2.89 14.76
N LYS A 144 0.82 -2.59 13.64
CA LYS A 144 1.48 -2.29 12.36
C LYS A 144 2.29 -1.00 12.44
N GLY A 145 1.72 0.05 13.03
CA GLY A 145 2.44 1.29 13.32
C GLY A 145 3.65 1.05 14.23
N PHE A 146 3.45 0.34 15.33
CA PHE A 146 4.54 0.01 16.25
C PHE A 146 5.66 -0.80 15.55
N ALA A 147 5.33 -1.74 14.67
CA ALA A 147 6.31 -2.49 13.89
C ALA A 147 7.19 -1.58 13.01
N LEU A 148 6.61 -0.57 12.35
CA LEU A 148 7.37 0.41 11.57
C LEU A 148 8.31 1.24 12.44
N ASP A 149 7.83 1.69 13.60
CA ASP A 149 8.65 2.47 14.53
C ASP A 149 9.84 1.64 15.07
N ARG A 150 9.60 0.38 15.41
CA ARG A 150 10.64 -0.58 15.81
C ARG A 150 11.61 -0.88 14.67
N ALA A 151 11.12 -1.08 13.45
CA ALA A 151 11.94 -1.30 12.26
C ALA A 151 12.91 -0.13 12.01
N LYS A 152 12.43 1.13 12.09
CA LYS A 152 13.29 2.31 11.98
C LYS A 152 14.36 2.32 13.07
N CYS A 153 13.99 2.07 14.32
CA CYS A 153 14.94 2.01 15.45
C CYS A 153 16.02 0.93 15.23
N ALA A 154 15.61 -0.25 14.75
CA ALA A 154 16.51 -1.35 14.43
C ALA A 154 17.50 -0.99 13.32
N ALA A 155 17.00 -0.37 12.25
CA ALA A 155 17.83 0.08 11.13
C ALA A 155 18.88 1.12 11.58
N LEU A 156 18.46 2.10 12.38
CA LEU A 156 19.36 3.12 12.95
C LEU A 156 20.42 2.48 13.84
N ALA A 157 20.05 1.56 14.74
CA ALA A 157 20.96 0.84 15.61
C ALA A 157 21.96 -0.04 14.84
N ALA A 158 21.56 -0.56 13.67
CA ALA A 158 22.42 -1.31 12.77
C ALA A 158 23.30 -0.41 11.87
N GLY A 159 23.23 0.92 12.00
CA GLY A 159 24.08 1.87 11.29
C GLY A 159 23.49 2.40 9.96
N ALA A 160 22.18 2.28 9.74
CA ALA A 160 21.52 2.89 8.60
C ALA A 160 21.35 4.41 8.79
N ALA A 161 22.02 5.21 7.97
CA ALA A 161 21.97 6.67 8.03
C ALA A 161 20.67 7.28 7.46
N ALA A 162 20.03 6.58 6.54
CA ALA A 162 18.76 6.98 5.93
C ALA A 162 17.99 5.75 5.46
N GLY A 163 16.68 5.87 5.36
CA GLY A 163 15.85 4.81 4.80
C GLY A 163 14.36 5.11 4.78
N LEU A 164 13.62 4.18 4.20
CA LEU A 164 12.17 4.15 4.08
C LEU A 164 11.74 2.70 4.26
N VAL A 165 10.87 2.43 5.23
CA VAL A 165 10.18 1.15 5.34
C VAL A 165 8.74 1.38 4.88
N ASN A 166 8.22 0.52 4.01
CA ASN A 166 6.82 0.45 3.64
C ASN A 166 6.30 -0.93 4.06
N LEU A 167 5.39 -0.96 5.02
CA LEU A 167 4.71 -2.18 5.45
C LEU A 167 3.26 -2.08 4.98
N GLY A 168 2.92 -2.80 3.91
CA GLY A 168 1.55 -2.86 3.39
C GLY A 168 0.88 -1.51 3.17
N GLY A 169 1.60 -0.51 2.66
CA GLY A 169 1.07 0.83 2.37
C GLY A 169 1.24 1.86 3.48
N ASP A 170 1.72 1.48 4.67
CA ASP A 170 2.09 2.40 5.74
C ASP A 170 3.61 2.53 5.78
N LEU A 171 4.11 3.75 5.84
CA LEU A 171 5.52 4.03 5.60
C LEU A 171 6.14 4.87 6.70
N ILE A 172 7.39 4.57 7.06
CA ILE A 172 8.22 5.45 7.88
C ILE A 172 9.53 5.78 7.16
N GLY A 173 9.83 7.07 7.05
CA GLY A 173 11.04 7.58 6.41
C GLY A 173 11.96 8.30 7.40
N TRP A 174 13.26 8.12 7.24
CA TRP A 174 14.28 8.84 8.00
C TRP A 174 15.50 9.22 7.15
N GLY A 175 16.26 10.19 7.65
CA GLY A 175 17.49 10.69 7.03
C GLY A 175 17.41 12.17 6.65
N GLY A 176 18.45 12.66 5.97
CA GLY A 176 18.60 14.07 5.61
C GLY A 176 17.66 14.53 4.50
N ALA A 177 17.47 13.71 3.47
CA ALA A 177 16.61 13.99 2.32
C ALA A 177 15.17 13.48 2.54
N ALA A 178 14.20 14.21 2.02
CA ALA A 178 12.80 13.77 2.06
C ALA A 178 12.53 12.68 1.01
N HIS A 179 11.71 11.70 1.39
CA HIS A 179 11.17 10.68 0.48
C HIS A 179 9.88 11.20 -0.15
N VAL A 180 9.71 11.01 -1.46
CA VAL A 180 8.47 11.38 -2.15
C VAL A 180 7.56 10.15 -2.18
N VAL A 181 6.43 10.22 -1.50
CA VAL A 181 5.48 9.11 -1.36
C VAL A 181 4.16 9.48 -2.01
N GLY A 182 3.66 8.62 -2.91
CA GLY A 182 2.36 8.83 -3.56
C GLY A 182 1.20 8.54 -2.62
N VAL A 183 0.15 9.36 -2.69
CA VAL A 183 -1.14 9.10 -2.01
C VAL A 183 -2.08 8.41 -2.99
N GLN A 184 -2.44 7.16 -2.71
CA GLN A 184 -3.23 6.32 -3.62
C GLN A 184 -4.64 6.89 -3.84
N ASN A 185 -5.18 6.71 -5.05
CA ASN A 185 -6.59 6.97 -5.32
C ASN A 185 -7.44 5.76 -4.87
N PRO A 186 -8.34 5.89 -3.88
CA PRO A 186 -9.14 4.77 -3.40
C PRO A 186 -10.09 4.18 -4.46
N PHE A 187 -10.46 4.97 -5.48
CA PHE A 187 -11.31 4.52 -6.59
C PHE A 187 -10.54 3.93 -7.78
N ALA A 188 -9.21 3.91 -7.68
CA ALA A 188 -8.33 3.26 -8.65
C ALA A 188 -7.21 2.53 -7.90
N PRO A 189 -7.52 1.41 -7.23
CA PRO A 189 -6.59 0.76 -6.31
C PRO A 189 -5.52 -0.08 -7.00
N ALA A 190 -5.53 -0.17 -8.34
CA ALA A 190 -4.46 -0.82 -9.09
C ALA A 190 -3.12 -0.19 -8.70
N GLU A 191 -2.11 -1.02 -8.43
CA GLU A 191 -0.82 -0.54 -7.93
C GLU A 191 -0.05 0.34 -8.96
N THR A 192 -0.51 0.38 -10.21
CA THR A 192 -0.01 1.25 -11.30
C THR A 192 -0.85 2.50 -11.53
N ALA A 193 -1.97 2.63 -10.81
CA ALA A 193 -2.85 3.78 -10.96
C ALA A 193 -2.14 5.06 -10.55
N ARG A 194 -2.48 6.15 -11.25
CA ARG A 194 -1.94 7.46 -10.93
C ARG A 194 -2.37 7.85 -9.50
N PRO A 195 -1.43 8.19 -8.61
CA PRO A 195 -1.79 8.67 -7.28
C PRO A 195 -2.50 10.02 -7.36
N LEU A 196 -3.28 10.35 -6.34
CA LEU A 196 -3.98 11.64 -6.21
C LEU A 196 -3.00 12.81 -6.09
N GLY A 197 -1.82 12.53 -5.53
CA GLY A 197 -0.71 13.46 -5.35
C GLY A 197 0.44 12.75 -4.66
N ALA A 198 1.42 13.52 -4.21
CA ALA A 198 2.53 13.00 -3.42
C ALA A 198 2.80 13.87 -2.19
N VAL A 199 3.40 13.28 -1.17
CA VAL A 199 3.85 13.95 0.05
C VAL A 199 5.35 13.78 0.21
N ARG A 200 6.00 14.79 0.79
CA ARG A 200 7.41 14.73 1.15
C ARG A 200 7.56 14.27 2.60
N LEU A 201 8.02 13.04 2.77
CA LEU A 201 8.20 12.41 4.06
C LEU A 201 9.64 12.63 4.54
N ARG A 202 9.82 13.39 5.62
CA ARG A 202 11.13 13.61 6.25
C ARG A 202 11.05 13.34 7.74
N ASN A 203 11.74 12.30 8.20
CA ASN A 203 11.73 11.88 9.61
C ASN A 203 10.31 11.74 10.17
N ALA A 204 9.41 11.20 9.37
CA ALA A 204 7.99 11.11 9.65
C ALA A 204 7.43 9.79 9.12
N SER A 205 6.23 9.46 9.57
CA SER A 205 5.44 8.33 9.14
C SER A 205 4.21 8.79 8.36
N VAL A 206 3.75 7.96 7.43
CA VAL A 206 2.48 8.11 6.73
C VAL A 206 1.72 6.80 6.78
N ALA A 207 0.47 6.84 7.24
CA ALA A 207 -0.41 5.67 7.27
C ALA A 207 -1.68 5.97 6.47
N THR A 208 -2.24 4.96 5.82
CA THR A 208 -3.51 5.10 5.08
C THR A 208 -4.48 3.98 5.46
N SER A 209 -5.69 4.37 5.84
CA SER A 209 -6.81 3.45 6.09
C SER A 209 -7.93 3.69 5.10
N GLY A 210 -8.58 2.64 4.62
CA GLY A 210 -9.70 2.75 3.69
C GLY A 210 -10.39 1.42 3.43
N GLY A 211 -11.70 1.47 3.15
CA GLY A 211 -12.54 0.28 2.96
C GLY A 211 -12.40 -0.42 1.60
N TYR A 212 -11.60 0.12 0.68
CA TYR A 212 -11.55 -0.33 -0.72
C TYR A 212 -10.68 -1.59 -0.94
N GLN A 213 -9.73 -1.88 -0.04
CA GLN A 213 -8.79 -2.99 -0.20
C GLN A 213 -9.33 -4.34 0.34
N ARG A 214 -10.19 -4.32 1.36
CA ARG A 214 -10.74 -5.49 2.05
C ARG A 214 -12.17 -5.19 2.48
N GLY A 215 -13.03 -6.20 2.49
CA GLY A 215 -14.45 -6.00 2.82
C GLY A 215 -15.21 -7.32 2.98
N TYR A 216 -16.49 -7.18 3.29
CA TYR A 216 -17.46 -8.28 3.41
C TYR A 216 -18.40 -8.29 2.19
N ALA A 217 -18.74 -9.46 1.68
CA ALA A 217 -19.77 -9.67 0.68
C ALA A 217 -21.05 -10.22 1.33
N VAL A 218 -22.03 -9.34 1.59
CA VAL A 218 -23.30 -9.73 2.21
C VAL A 218 -24.42 -9.54 1.19
N GLY A 219 -24.96 -10.63 0.66
CA GLY A 219 -25.88 -10.58 -0.47
C GLY A 219 -25.21 -9.94 -1.70
N ASP A 220 -25.82 -8.88 -2.25
CA ASP A 220 -25.27 -8.12 -3.38
C ASP A 220 -24.39 -6.93 -2.96
N ALA A 221 -24.31 -6.63 -1.66
CA ALA A 221 -23.57 -5.49 -1.13
C ALA A 221 -22.11 -5.86 -0.81
N ARG A 222 -21.18 -4.97 -1.19
CA ARG A 222 -19.79 -5.00 -0.75
C ARG A 222 -19.59 -3.96 0.34
N LEU A 223 -19.30 -4.42 1.55
CA LEU A 223 -19.17 -3.59 2.73
C LEU A 223 -17.71 -3.49 3.16
N SER A 224 -17.32 -2.36 3.75
CA SER A 224 -15.96 -2.15 4.27
C SER A 224 -15.60 -3.16 5.38
N HIS A 225 -14.33 -3.52 5.48
CA HIS A 225 -13.82 -4.27 6.64
C HIS A 225 -13.64 -3.38 7.89
N LEU A 226 -13.60 -2.06 7.71
CA LEU A 226 -13.59 -1.11 8.81
C LEU A 226 -15.02 -0.98 9.32
N ILE A 227 -15.23 -1.20 10.61
CA ILE A 227 -16.53 -1.14 11.25
C ILE A 227 -16.55 0.03 12.21
N ASP A 228 -17.61 0.84 12.17
CA ASP A 228 -17.84 1.89 13.16
C ASP A 228 -18.27 1.24 14.50
N PRO A 229 -17.44 1.27 15.55
CA PRO A 229 -17.77 0.59 16.81
C PRO A 229 -18.97 1.20 17.54
N ARG A 230 -19.41 2.40 17.15
CA ARG A 230 -20.55 3.12 17.75
C ARG A 230 -21.88 2.63 17.18
N THR A 231 -21.89 2.19 15.92
CA THR A 231 -23.10 1.74 15.22
C THR A 231 -23.08 0.23 14.94
N GLY A 232 -21.90 -0.37 14.99
CA GLY A 232 -21.67 -1.77 14.65
C GLY A 232 -21.73 -2.03 13.15
N ARG A 233 -21.87 -1.01 12.31
CA ARG A 233 -21.96 -1.13 10.85
C ARG A 233 -20.62 -0.84 10.16
N PRO A 234 -20.33 -1.50 9.02
CA PRO A 234 -19.22 -1.16 8.15
C PRO A 234 -19.22 0.34 7.82
N ALA A 235 -18.08 0.97 7.97
CA ALA A 235 -17.88 2.37 7.65
C ALA A 235 -17.97 2.58 6.13
N ASP A 236 -18.84 3.50 5.72
CA ASP A 236 -19.18 3.76 4.31
C ASP A 236 -18.94 5.21 3.89
N ARG A 237 -18.68 6.13 4.83
CA ARG A 237 -18.55 7.58 4.56
C ARG A 237 -17.21 7.99 3.98
N VAL A 238 -16.14 7.32 4.40
CA VAL A 238 -14.77 7.66 4.03
C VAL A 238 -14.18 6.55 3.16
N ALA A 239 -13.82 6.90 1.93
CA ALA A 239 -13.15 5.98 1.02
C ALA A 239 -11.69 5.76 1.47
N SER A 240 -10.98 6.82 1.84
CA SER A 240 -9.65 6.73 2.43
C SER A 240 -9.31 7.89 3.37
N ALA A 241 -8.48 7.61 4.36
CA ALA A 241 -7.86 8.58 5.24
C ALA A 241 -6.35 8.33 5.30
N THR A 242 -5.56 9.32 4.88
CA THR A 242 -4.10 9.31 4.96
C THR A 242 -3.65 10.28 6.04
N VAL A 243 -2.83 9.82 6.98
CA VAL A 243 -2.30 10.62 8.09
C VAL A 243 -0.79 10.62 8.05
N ILE A 244 -0.18 11.80 8.18
CA ILE A 244 1.24 11.98 8.44
C ILE A 244 1.40 12.31 9.93
N ALA A 245 2.36 11.68 10.60
CA ALA A 245 2.75 12.01 11.98
C ALA A 245 4.24 11.74 12.21
N ALA A 246 4.76 12.09 13.39
CA ALA A 246 6.16 11.86 13.74
C ALA A 246 6.49 10.36 13.90
N ASP A 247 5.54 9.59 14.43
CA ASP A 247 5.59 8.14 14.64
C ASP A 247 4.43 7.42 13.95
N SER A 248 4.67 6.15 13.63
CA SER A 248 3.76 5.33 12.83
C SER A 248 2.60 4.78 13.64
N LEU A 249 2.80 4.53 14.94
CA LEU A 249 1.72 4.14 15.85
C LEU A 249 0.62 5.21 15.87
N THR A 250 0.97 6.48 16.08
CA THR A 250 0.02 7.61 16.07
C THR A 250 -0.62 7.78 14.69
N ALA A 251 0.17 7.73 13.61
CA ALA A 251 -0.37 7.83 12.24
C ALA A 251 -1.42 6.74 11.95
N ASN A 252 -1.15 5.48 12.32
CA ASN A 252 -2.05 4.35 12.07
C ASN A 252 -3.35 4.45 12.86
N LEU A 253 -3.27 4.76 14.16
CA LEU A 253 -4.45 4.88 15.01
C LEU A 253 -5.35 6.05 14.57
N LEU A 254 -4.75 7.20 14.20
CA LEU A 254 -5.49 8.32 13.64
C LEU A 254 -6.10 7.99 12.28
N ALA A 255 -5.34 7.36 11.36
CA ALA A 255 -5.87 6.99 10.04
C ALA A 255 -7.08 6.04 10.17
N THR A 256 -7.01 5.07 11.09
CA THR A 256 -8.11 4.15 11.39
C THR A 256 -9.33 4.90 11.93
N ALA A 257 -9.15 5.81 12.89
CA ALA A 257 -10.23 6.63 13.43
C ALA A 257 -10.86 7.53 12.35
N LEU A 258 -10.05 8.14 11.50
CA LEU A 258 -10.50 9.06 10.44
C LEU A 258 -11.25 8.34 9.32
N ALA A 259 -11.00 7.05 9.10
CA ALA A 259 -11.76 6.25 8.15
C ALA A 259 -13.18 5.92 8.65
N VAL A 260 -13.48 6.19 9.93
CA VAL A 260 -14.80 5.97 10.56
C VAL A 260 -15.52 7.30 10.84
N LEU A 261 -14.78 8.33 11.27
CA LEU A 261 -15.34 9.63 11.59
C LEU A 261 -15.85 10.38 10.36
N ASP A 262 -16.83 11.26 10.57
CA ASP A 262 -17.15 12.27 9.57
C ASP A 262 -15.91 13.14 9.28
N PRO A 263 -15.63 13.53 8.01
CA PRO A 263 -14.38 14.21 7.65
C PRO A 263 -14.08 15.45 8.50
N ALA A 264 -15.09 16.26 8.81
CA ALA A 264 -14.93 17.45 9.66
C ALA A 264 -14.53 17.11 11.11
N ALA A 265 -15.12 16.04 11.67
CA ALA A 265 -14.75 15.56 13.01
C ALA A 265 -13.33 14.96 13.01
N GLY A 266 -12.97 14.21 11.96
CA GLY A 266 -11.63 13.68 11.75
C GLY A 266 -10.55 14.76 11.67
N LEU A 267 -10.80 15.85 10.94
CA LEU A 267 -9.86 16.98 10.87
C LEU A 267 -9.70 17.72 12.21
N ARG A 268 -10.77 17.83 13.02
CA ARG A 268 -10.68 18.37 14.38
C ARG A 268 -9.84 17.47 15.29
N LEU A 269 -10.06 16.16 15.24
CA LEU A 269 -9.26 15.19 15.99
C LEU A 269 -7.77 15.33 15.66
N VAL A 270 -7.41 15.40 14.37
CA VAL A 270 -5.99 15.53 13.95
C VAL A 270 -5.34 16.80 14.49
N ALA A 271 -6.09 17.90 14.63
CA ALA A 271 -5.57 19.14 15.18
C ALA A 271 -5.15 19.04 16.66
N GLU A 272 -5.63 18.03 17.39
CA GLU A 272 -5.23 17.77 18.78
C GLU A 272 -3.85 17.09 18.90
N PHE A 273 -3.27 16.66 17.78
CA PHE A 273 -1.97 15.97 17.74
C PHE A 273 -0.94 16.85 17.02
N PRO A 274 -0.15 17.67 17.75
CA PRO A 274 0.85 18.53 17.15
C PRO A 274 1.81 17.76 16.25
N GLY A 275 2.02 18.27 15.03
CA GLY A 275 2.85 17.61 14.02
C GLY A 275 2.13 16.52 13.21
N ALA A 276 0.87 16.23 13.51
CA ALA A 276 0.03 15.39 12.67
C ALA A 276 -0.67 16.21 11.57
N ALA A 277 -0.85 15.59 10.41
CA ALA A 277 -1.62 16.15 9.30
C ALA A 277 -2.41 15.06 8.60
N ALA A 278 -3.56 15.40 7.99
CA ALA A 278 -4.41 14.41 7.34
C ALA A 278 -4.98 14.87 6.01
N PHE A 279 -5.26 13.88 5.17
CA PHE A 279 -5.97 13.99 3.90
C PHE A 279 -7.03 12.89 3.85
N ILE A 280 -8.28 13.28 3.67
CA ILE A 280 -9.45 12.39 3.68
C ILE A 280 -10.13 12.50 2.32
N VAL A 281 -10.47 11.36 1.74
CA VAL A 281 -11.33 11.24 0.54
C VAL A 281 -12.62 10.57 0.98
N ASP A 282 -13.75 11.26 0.86
CA ASP A 282 -15.06 10.67 1.17
C ASP A 282 -15.54 9.71 0.07
N ALA A 283 -16.65 9.02 0.31
CA ALA A 283 -17.25 8.08 -0.64
C ALA A 283 -17.69 8.73 -1.96
N ASP A 284 -17.99 10.02 -1.96
CA ASP A 284 -18.34 10.81 -3.14
C ASP A 284 -17.09 11.32 -3.90
N GLY A 285 -15.88 11.07 -3.36
CA GLY A 285 -14.61 11.52 -3.91
C GLY A 285 -14.26 12.98 -3.59
N ARG A 286 -15.01 13.63 -2.69
CA ARG A 286 -14.63 14.95 -2.16
C ARG A 286 -13.40 14.80 -1.27
N ARG A 287 -12.57 15.85 -1.27
CA ARG A 287 -11.25 15.85 -0.63
C ARG A 287 -11.21 16.86 0.50
N PHE A 288 -10.84 16.40 1.67
CA PHE A 288 -10.68 17.20 2.88
C PHE A 288 -9.23 17.09 3.35
N ARG A 289 -8.64 18.19 3.83
CA ARG A 289 -7.26 18.17 4.33
C ARG A 289 -7.08 19.07 5.52
N SER A 290 -6.20 18.69 6.44
CA SER A 290 -5.74 19.60 7.48
C SER A 290 -4.74 20.61 6.89
N PRO A 291 -4.57 21.80 7.51
CA PRO A 291 -3.65 22.82 7.01
C PRO A 291 -2.21 22.33 6.82
N GLY A 292 -1.74 21.39 7.65
CA GLY A 292 -0.39 20.84 7.60
C GLY A 292 -0.16 19.79 6.50
N PHE A 293 -1.20 19.37 5.77
CA PHE A 293 -1.06 18.30 4.77
C PHE A 293 -0.74 18.87 3.38
N ALA A 294 0.56 18.97 3.07
CA ALA A 294 1.05 19.44 1.78
C ALA A 294 1.01 18.32 0.72
N LEU A 295 -0.15 18.15 0.07
CA LEU A 295 -0.28 17.28 -1.09
C LEU A 295 0.24 17.99 -2.35
N GLU A 296 1.40 17.57 -2.82
CA GLU A 296 2.01 18.08 -4.06
C GLU A 296 1.40 17.37 -5.27
N ALA A 297 1.14 18.13 -6.33
CA ALA A 297 0.81 17.52 -7.62
C ALA A 297 2.01 16.66 -8.07
N VAL A 298 1.74 15.47 -8.60
CA VAL A 298 2.79 14.70 -9.26
C VAL A 298 3.15 15.42 -10.57
N VAL A 299 4.14 16.30 -10.51
CA VAL A 299 4.61 17.09 -11.65
C VAL A 299 5.37 16.17 -12.61
N ARG A 300 4.94 16.18 -13.87
CA ARG A 300 5.66 15.56 -15.00
C ARG A 300 7.09 16.10 -15.02
N ALA A 301 8.10 15.23 -15.04
CA ALA A 301 9.43 15.66 -15.48
C ALA A 301 9.28 16.23 -16.90
N ARG A 302 9.58 17.52 -17.11
CA ARG A 302 9.53 18.13 -18.44
C ARG A 302 10.63 17.51 -19.33
N PRO A 303 10.37 17.24 -20.62
CA PRO A 303 11.43 16.88 -21.56
C PRO A 303 12.37 18.08 -21.70
N GLY A 304 13.62 17.95 -21.24
CA GLY A 304 14.62 19.03 -21.34
C GLY A 304 15.58 19.17 -20.14
N TYR A 305 15.30 18.51 -19.02
CA TYR A 305 16.08 18.63 -17.77
C TYR A 305 17.53 18.10 -17.84
N ARG A 306 17.95 17.51 -18.98
CA ARG A 306 19.28 16.92 -19.16
C ARG A 306 20.41 17.93 -19.45
N LYS A 307 20.14 19.16 -19.92
CA LYS A 307 21.22 20.12 -20.22
C LYS A 307 21.77 20.85 -18.98
N ALA A 308 21.00 21.00 -17.91
CA ALA A 308 21.46 21.68 -16.70
C ALA A 308 22.22 20.75 -15.72
N VAL A 309 21.82 19.47 -15.65
CA VAL A 309 22.45 18.49 -14.72
C VAL A 309 23.84 18.06 -15.19
N ALA A 310 24.12 18.10 -16.50
CA ALA A 310 25.44 17.78 -17.05
C ALA A 310 26.50 18.88 -16.84
N ALA A 311 26.10 20.09 -16.42
CA ALA A 311 26.99 21.25 -16.33
C ALA A 311 27.47 21.58 -14.90
N GLY A 312 27.20 20.74 -13.90
CA GLY A 312 27.82 20.88 -12.57
C GLY A 312 27.50 22.18 -11.81
N ALA A 313 26.42 22.88 -12.16
CA ALA A 313 25.99 24.09 -11.48
C ALA A 313 24.52 23.96 -11.08
N LEU A 314 24.24 23.62 -9.82
CA LEU A 314 23.08 24.14 -9.08
C LEU A 314 23.12 23.72 -7.60
N THR A 315 23.62 24.61 -6.75
CA THR A 315 23.26 24.67 -5.32
C THR A 315 22.27 25.82 -5.05
N ALA A 316 21.64 26.44 -6.07
CA ALA A 316 20.95 27.72 -5.85
C ALA A 316 19.66 28.04 -6.62
N ALA A 317 19.09 27.20 -7.50
CA ALA A 317 17.85 27.58 -8.23
C ALA A 317 16.64 26.66 -8.00
N LEU A 318 16.43 26.28 -6.74
CA LEU A 318 15.14 25.74 -6.25
C LEU A 318 14.27 26.79 -5.53
N PHE A 319 14.74 28.03 -5.40
CA PHE A 319 14.02 29.11 -4.74
C PHE A 319 13.93 30.33 -5.66
N GLY A 320 12.81 30.44 -6.38
CA GLY A 320 12.36 31.67 -7.02
C GLY A 320 11.14 32.18 -6.25
N ALA A 321 11.22 33.43 -5.81
CA ALA A 321 10.38 34.07 -4.80
C ALA A 321 8.88 34.16 -5.15
N GLY A 322 8.08 34.18 -4.07
CA GLY A 322 6.77 34.80 -3.90
C GLY A 322 5.88 35.04 -5.14
N GLY A 323 4.77 34.30 -5.19
CA GLY A 323 3.56 34.68 -5.92
C GLY A 323 2.35 34.05 -5.24
N ALA A 324 1.40 34.88 -4.80
CA ALA A 324 0.21 34.50 -4.04
C ALA A 324 -0.69 33.47 -4.76
N PRO A 325 -1.47 32.66 -4.02
CA PRO A 325 -2.46 31.79 -4.61
C PRO A 325 -3.74 32.59 -4.80
N ASP A 326 -4.15 32.85 -6.04
CA ASP A 326 -5.55 32.92 -6.43
C ASP A 326 -5.64 33.09 -7.94
N THR A 327 -5.83 31.97 -8.63
CA THR A 327 -6.38 31.98 -9.97
C THR A 327 -7.22 30.71 -10.09
N PRO A 328 -8.51 30.81 -10.41
CA PRO A 328 -9.31 29.63 -10.68
C PRO A 328 -8.64 28.92 -11.86
N LEU A 329 -8.25 27.66 -11.67
CA LEU A 329 -7.95 26.80 -12.81
C LEU A 329 -9.25 26.71 -13.61
N GLY A 330 -9.25 27.36 -14.78
CA GLY A 330 -10.33 27.27 -15.75
C GLY A 330 -10.67 25.82 -16.09
N PRO A 331 -11.82 25.59 -16.75
CA PRO A 331 -12.31 24.24 -16.98
C PRO A 331 -11.22 23.39 -17.62
N ALA A 332 -11.11 22.14 -17.15
CA ALA A 332 -10.16 21.16 -17.65
C ALA A 332 -10.16 21.18 -19.17
N VAL A 333 -9.06 21.64 -19.76
CA VAL A 333 -8.84 21.50 -21.20
C VAL A 333 -8.70 20.02 -21.47
N ALA A 334 -9.80 19.41 -21.91
CA ALA A 334 -9.82 18.08 -22.49
C ALA A 334 -8.92 18.11 -23.73
N VAL A 335 -7.70 17.60 -23.60
CA VAL A 335 -6.92 17.21 -24.77
C VAL A 335 -7.48 15.86 -25.23
N ALA A 336 -8.61 15.92 -25.94
CA ALA A 336 -9.07 14.81 -26.75
C ALA A 336 -8.08 14.66 -27.91
N GLN A 337 -7.16 13.71 -27.80
CA GLN A 337 -6.57 13.11 -28.98
C GLN A 337 -7.46 11.93 -29.37
N ASP A 338 -7.92 11.92 -30.62
CA ASP A 338 -8.77 10.89 -31.20
C ASP A 338 -8.17 9.50 -31.02
N ALA A 339 -8.60 8.78 -29.99
CA ALA A 339 -8.50 7.33 -29.96
C ALA A 339 -9.49 6.79 -31.00
N LYS A 340 -9.03 6.61 -32.25
CA LYS A 340 -9.83 5.92 -33.27
C LYS A 340 -10.07 4.48 -32.81
N GLY A 341 -11.24 4.20 -32.26
CA GLY A 341 -11.71 2.86 -31.90
C GLY A 341 -12.68 2.86 -30.73
N GLU A 342 -13.43 1.78 -30.58
CA GLU A 342 -14.41 1.64 -29.49
C GLU A 342 -13.71 1.52 -28.11
N PRO A 343 -14.22 2.17 -27.05
CA PRO A 343 -13.70 2.00 -25.71
C PRO A 343 -14.05 0.62 -25.13
N TRP A 344 -13.27 0.16 -24.15
CA TRP A 344 -13.57 -1.08 -23.45
C TRP A 344 -14.91 -0.99 -22.70
N PRO A 345 -15.63 -2.10 -22.48
CA PRO A 345 -16.83 -2.09 -21.64
C PRO A 345 -16.52 -1.55 -20.23
N GLY A 346 -17.50 -0.90 -19.59
CA GLY A 346 -17.33 -0.35 -18.25
C GLY A 346 -16.92 -1.41 -17.24
N GLY A 347 -15.91 -1.11 -16.41
CA GLY A 347 -15.39 -2.02 -15.38
C GLY A 347 -14.48 -3.14 -15.89
N TYR A 348 -14.19 -3.19 -17.19
CA TYR A 348 -13.26 -4.18 -17.73
C TYR A 348 -11.81 -3.81 -17.46
N GLY A 349 -10.99 -4.82 -17.22
CA GLY A 349 -9.55 -4.71 -17.05
C GLY A 349 -8.85 -5.98 -17.49
N VAL A 350 -7.52 -5.93 -17.48
CA VAL A 350 -6.65 -7.10 -17.68
C VAL A 350 -5.96 -7.43 -16.37
N THR A 351 -6.02 -8.69 -15.96
CA THR A 351 -5.23 -9.25 -14.86
C THR A 351 -4.21 -10.23 -15.41
N VAL A 352 -2.96 -10.09 -15.00
CA VAL A 352 -1.85 -11.01 -15.32
C VAL A 352 -1.46 -11.72 -14.04
N ALA A 353 -1.85 -12.99 -13.89
CA ALA A 353 -1.43 -13.87 -12.81
C ALA A 353 -0.12 -14.58 -13.20
N LEU A 354 0.97 -14.24 -12.54
CA LEU A 354 2.33 -14.74 -12.78
C LEU A 354 2.80 -15.57 -11.58
N GLU A 355 3.35 -16.75 -11.85
CA GLU A 355 4.02 -17.58 -10.84
C GLU A 355 5.54 -17.52 -11.00
N LEU A 356 6.27 -17.25 -9.92
CA LEU A 356 7.71 -17.39 -9.83
C LEU A 356 8.03 -18.67 -9.04
N PRO A 357 8.57 -19.73 -9.66
CA PRO A 357 8.87 -20.97 -8.96
C PRO A 357 10.09 -20.82 -8.04
N LYS A 358 10.12 -21.64 -6.99
CA LYS A 358 11.33 -21.83 -6.19
C LYS A 358 12.26 -22.78 -6.96
N ILE A 359 13.48 -22.33 -7.25
CA ILE A 359 14.45 -23.11 -8.03
C ILE A 359 15.42 -23.79 -7.07
N GLU A 360 15.30 -25.12 -6.95
CA GLU A 360 15.97 -25.92 -5.90
C GLU A 360 17.48 -26.08 -6.11
N ASN A 361 17.97 -26.03 -7.36
CA ASN A 361 19.37 -26.29 -7.70
C ASN A 361 20.29 -25.05 -7.69
N ALA A 362 19.82 -23.90 -7.18
CA ALA A 362 20.63 -22.70 -7.07
C ALA A 362 21.41 -22.67 -5.74
N ARG A 363 22.76 -22.77 -5.79
CA ARG A 363 23.65 -22.65 -4.60
C ARG A 363 23.33 -21.43 -3.71
N LYS A 364 22.78 -20.36 -4.30
CA LYS A 364 22.18 -19.21 -3.62
C LYS A 364 21.07 -18.65 -4.52
N TYR A 365 19.80 -18.80 -4.12
CA TYR A 365 18.67 -18.27 -4.90
C TYR A 365 18.74 -16.74 -4.95
N ARG A 366 18.75 -16.18 -6.17
CA ARG A 366 18.69 -14.74 -6.42
C ARG A 366 17.28 -14.40 -6.86
N ARG A 367 16.74 -13.27 -6.43
CA ARG A 367 15.40 -12.87 -6.87
C ARG A 367 15.44 -12.40 -8.32
N PRO A 368 14.52 -12.85 -9.18
CA PRO A 368 14.52 -12.44 -10.57
C PRO A 368 14.12 -10.97 -10.72
N TYR A 369 14.64 -10.36 -11.79
CA TYR A 369 14.11 -9.16 -12.39
C TYR A 369 12.96 -9.56 -13.31
N VAL A 370 11.86 -8.83 -13.27
CA VAL A 370 10.64 -9.15 -14.04
C VAL A 370 10.13 -7.87 -14.69
N ALA A 371 9.74 -7.93 -15.96
CA ALA A 371 8.94 -6.89 -16.62
C ALA A 371 7.69 -7.51 -17.23
N VAL A 372 6.54 -6.92 -16.96
CA VAL A 372 5.25 -7.24 -17.60
C VAL A 372 4.77 -6.01 -18.34
N TYR A 373 4.55 -6.14 -19.64
CA TYR A 373 4.17 -5.03 -20.51
C TYR A 373 3.29 -5.50 -21.67
N VAL A 374 2.61 -4.54 -22.30
CA VAL A 374 1.65 -4.76 -23.38
C VAL A 374 2.09 -4.00 -24.61
N GLU A 375 1.94 -4.65 -25.76
CA GLU A 375 2.11 -4.08 -27.09
C GLU A 375 0.78 -4.10 -27.86
N ASP A 376 0.59 -3.13 -28.75
CA ASP A 376 -0.50 -3.18 -29.73
C ASP A 376 -0.25 -4.22 -30.83
N ALA A 377 -1.20 -4.38 -31.75
CA ALA A 377 -1.07 -5.29 -32.90
C ALA A 377 0.14 -4.99 -33.81
N GLY A 378 0.67 -3.77 -33.77
CA GLY A 378 1.88 -3.35 -34.50
C GLY A 378 3.19 -3.60 -33.74
N GLY A 379 3.13 -4.20 -32.55
CA GLY A 379 4.30 -4.44 -31.70
C GLY A 379 4.82 -3.19 -30.99
N LYS A 380 4.04 -2.10 -30.99
CA LYS A 380 4.41 -0.87 -30.27
C LYS A 380 3.98 -0.99 -28.82
N ALA A 381 4.89 -0.67 -27.90
CA ALA A 381 4.60 -0.67 -26.47
C ALA A 381 3.46 0.32 -26.13
N VAL A 382 2.47 -0.20 -25.41
CA VAL A 382 1.25 0.51 -24.99
C VAL A 382 1.32 0.84 -23.50
N LYS A 383 1.67 -0.16 -22.68
CA LYS A 383 1.68 -0.04 -21.22
C LYS A 383 2.68 -1.00 -20.58
N THR A 384 3.49 -0.51 -19.65
CA THR A 384 4.22 -1.31 -18.66
C THR A 384 3.29 -1.55 -17.48
N ILE A 385 2.90 -2.81 -17.28
CA ILE A 385 2.03 -3.23 -16.17
C ILE A 385 2.83 -3.35 -14.87
N GLY A 386 4.08 -3.77 -14.93
CA GLY A 386 4.93 -3.81 -13.73
C GLY A 386 6.36 -4.18 -14.03
N VAL A 387 7.30 -3.65 -13.25
CA VAL A 387 8.71 -4.04 -13.31
C VAL A 387 9.24 -4.27 -11.90
N TRP A 388 9.82 -5.43 -11.65
CA TRP A 388 10.46 -5.79 -10.39
C TRP A 388 11.97 -5.85 -10.63
N GLY A 389 12.73 -4.99 -9.96
CA GLY A 389 14.17 -4.79 -10.14
C GLY A 389 14.66 -3.54 -9.41
N ASN A 390 15.82 -3.61 -8.73
CA ASN A 390 16.34 -2.54 -7.88
C ASN A 390 17.69 -1.95 -8.33
N GLU A 391 18.45 -2.61 -9.21
CA GLU A 391 19.75 -2.11 -9.71
C GLU A 391 19.73 -1.77 -11.21
N GLY A 392 20.23 -0.58 -11.57
CA GLY A 392 20.35 -0.15 -12.96
C GLY A 392 21.35 -0.94 -13.82
N ARG A 393 22.16 -1.86 -13.26
CA ARG A 393 23.02 -2.76 -14.06
C ARG A 393 22.23 -3.96 -14.59
N TRP A 394 21.47 -4.65 -13.74
CA TRP A 394 20.72 -5.86 -14.10
C TRP A 394 19.35 -5.56 -14.71
N LEU A 395 18.80 -4.37 -14.47
CA LEU A 395 17.60 -3.90 -15.15
C LEU A 395 17.81 -3.78 -16.68
N LYS A 396 19.06 -3.57 -17.13
CA LYS A 396 19.44 -3.58 -18.55
C LYS A 396 19.35 -4.97 -19.18
N ASP A 397 19.37 -6.01 -18.36
CA ASP A 397 19.36 -7.39 -18.83
C ASP A 397 17.94 -7.89 -19.11
N LEU A 398 16.92 -7.16 -18.66
CA LEU A 398 15.59 -7.19 -19.27
C LEU A 398 15.65 -6.49 -20.64
N SER A 399 16.45 -7.03 -21.55
CA SER A 399 16.91 -6.33 -22.75
C SER A 399 15.79 -5.93 -23.73
N ASP A 400 14.64 -6.60 -23.72
CA ASP A 400 13.50 -6.22 -24.57
C ASP A 400 12.71 -5.07 -23.96
N TRP A 401 12.33 -5.19 -22.69
CA TRP A 401 11.71 -4.08 -21.96
C TRP A 401 12.64 -2.88 -21.86
N TRP A 402 13.96 -3.07 -21.73
CA TRP A 402 14.93 -1.99 -21.61
C TRP A 402 14.98 -1.11 -22.87
N LYS A 403 14.67 -1.65 -24.06
CA LYS A 403 14.50 -0.85 -25.30
C LYS A 403 13.35 0.14 -25.17
N ILE A 404 12.31 -0.24 -24.44
CA ILE A 404 11.13 0.59 -24.13
C ILE A 404 11.47 1.57 -23.00
N GLY A 405 11.97 1.08 -21.87
CA GLY A 405 12.25 1.86 -20.65
C GLY A 405 13.40 2.86 -20.78
N LYS A 406 14.47 2.57 -21.52
CA LYS A 406 15.63 3.48 -21.67
C LYS A 406 15.29 4.78 -22.40
N LEU A 407 14.29 4.74 -23.29
CA LEU A 407 13.83 5.91 -24.04
C LEU A 407 12.98 6.86 -23.17
N ASP A 408 12.42 6.35 -22.06
CA ASP A 408 11.62 7.11 -21.11
C ASP A 408 12.15 6.93 -19.67
N GLY A 409 13.17 7.71 -19.31
CA GLY A 409 13.80 7.65 -17.99
C GLY A 409 12.87 7.98 -16.81
N GLY A 410 11.67 8.52 -17.07
CA GLY A 410 10.62 8.68 -16.07
C GLY A 410 9.92 7.35 -15.78
N LEU A 411 9.60 6.59 -16.83
CA LEU A 411 8.94 5.28 -16.75
C LEU A 411 9.71 4.31 -15.83
N VAL A 412 11.02 4.20 -16.02
CA VAL A 412 11.89 3.34 -15.22
C VAL A 412 11.76 3.66 -13.73
N LYS A 413 11.77 4.93 -13.33
CA LYS A 413 11.69 5.31 -11.91
C LYS A 413 10.29 5.15 -11.31
N THR A 414 9.24 5.19 -12.14
CA THR A 414 7.84 5.11 -11.67
C THR A 414 7.29 3.69 -11.61
N VAL A 415 7.86 2.74 -12.36
CA VAL A 415 7.36 1.35 -12.44
C VAL A 415 8.27 0.31 -11.77
N THR A 416 9.53 0.65 -11.45
CA THR A 416 10.46 -0.27 -10.79
C THR A 416 10.13 -0.45 -9.32
N ARG A 417 10.00 -1.71 -8.90
CA ARG A 417 9.81 -2.12 -7.49
C ARG A 417 10.91 -3.08 -7.06
N ALA A 418 11.03 -3.33 -5.77
CA ALA A 418 11.99 -4.33 -5.29
C ALA A 418 11.63 -5.75 -5.80
N THR A 419 12.67 -6.56 -6.09
CA THR A 419 12.54 -7.89 -6.68
C THR A 419 11.72 -8.83 -5.79
N ARG A 420 10.84 -9.64 -6.40
CA ARG A 420 9.94 -10.57 -5.70
C ARG A 420 10.57 -11.96 -5.52
N GLY A 421 10.15 -12.69 -4.48
CA GLY A 421 10.60 -14.07 -4.22
C GLY A 421 9.82 -15.11 -5.04
N PRO A 422 10.00 -16.41 -4.76
CA PRO A 422 9.08 -17.42 -5.25
C PRO A 422 7.65 -17.20 -4.73
N GLY A 423 6.64 -17.30 -5.59
CA GLY A 423 5.25 -17.05 -5.22
C GLY A 423 4.33 -16.83 -6.42
N LYS A 424 3.04 -16.60 -6.15
CA LYS A 424 2.04 -16.23 -7.16
C LYS A 424 1.68 -14.76 -6.99
N TYR A 425 1.63 -14.04 -8.10
CA TYR A 425 1.51 -12.59 -8.14
C TYR A 425 0.44 -12.20 -9.17
N GLU A 426 -0.37 -11.18 -8.88
CA GLU A 426 -1.33 -10.63 -9.85
C GLU A 426 -1.00 -9.17 -10.16
N LEU A 427 -1.00 -8.82 -11.45
CA LEU A 427 -0.74 -7.47 -11.96
C LEU A 427 -1.95 -7.00 -12.78
N GLY A 428 -2.40 -5.76 -12.57
CA GLY A 428 -3.59 -5.21 -13.20
C GLY A 428 -3.31 -4.10 -14.22
N TRP A 429 -4.08 -4.09 -15.30
CA TRP A 429 -4.12 -3.02 -16.30
C TRP A 429 -5.56 -2.56 -16.57
N ASP A 430 -5.79 -1.25 -16.49
CA ASP A 430 -7.09 -0.59 -16.55
C ASP A 430 -7.50 -0.14 -17.96
N GLY A 431 -6.83 -0.64 -19.00
CA GLY A 431 -7.12 -0.29 -20.39
C GLY A 431 -6.67 1.10 -20.80
N LYS A 432 -5.71 1.71 -20.09
CA LYS A 432 -5.11 2.99 -20.47
C LYS A 432 -3.64 2.81 -20.85
N ASP A 433 -3.18 3.60 -21.82
CA ASP A 433 -1.78 3.65 -22.20
C ASP A 433 -0.91 4.29 -21.09
N GLU A 434 0.39 4.41 -21.32
CA GLU A 434 1.29 5.08 -20.37
C GLU A 434 0.94 6.55 -20.07
N LYS A 435 0.18 7.21 -20.95
CA LYS A 435 -0.24 8.59 -20.76
C LYS A 435 -1.57 8.69 -20.00
N GLY A 436 -2.17 7.56 -19.62
CA GLY A 436 -3.48 7.50 -18.99
C GLY A 436 -4.63 7.72 -19.99
N VAL A 437 -4.36 7.58 -21.28
CA VAL A 437 -5.39 7.68 -22.34
C VAL A 437 -5.97 6.28 -22.56
N PRO A 438 -7.31 6.11 -22.52
CA PRO A 438 -7.94 4.83 -22.85
C PRO A 438 -7.49 4.30 -24.21
N VAL A 439 -7.15 3.02 -24.27
CA VAL A 439 -6.80 2.36 -25.53
C VAL A 439 -8.04 1.73 -26.15
N PRO A 440 -8.11 1.67 -27.49
CA PRO A 440 -9.28 1.10 -28.15
C PRO A 440 -9.39 -0.41 -27.90
N ARG A 441 -10.54 -0.98 -28.21
CA ARG A 441 -10.67 -2.43 -28.37
C ARG A 441 -9.76 -2.92 -29.49
N GLY A 442 -9.18 -4.10 -29.31
CA GLY A 442 -8.24 -4.63 -30.30
C GLY A 442 -7.55 -5.91 -29.87
N GLU A 443 -6.61 -6.34 -30.70
CA GLU A 443 -5.66 -7.39 -30.35
C GLU A 443 -4.42 -6.76 -29.72
N TYR A 444 -4.02 -7.30 -28.58
CA TYR A 444 -2.85 -6.84 -27.83
C TYR A 444 -1.95 -8.03 -27.50
N THR A 445 -0.66 -7.79 -27.41
CA THR A 445 0.32 -8.80 -26.99
C THR A 445 0.76 -8.51 -25.56
N VAL A 446 0.49 -9.44 -24.64
CA VAL A 446 1.04 -9.37 -23.28
C VAL A 446 2.39 -10.07 -23.27
N ARG A 447 3.39 -9.39 -22.70
CA ARG A 447 4.76 -9.89 -22.57
C ARG A 447 5.18 -9.95 -21.10
N VAL A 448 5.84 -11.04 -20.75
CA VAL A 448 6.52 -11.23 -19.47
C VAL A 448 7.98 -11.55 -19.77
N GLU A 449 8.89 -10.73 -19.26
CA GLU A 449 10.33 -10.91 -19.41
C GLU A 449 10.94 -11.09 -18.03
N VAL A 450 11.73 -12.15 -17.84
CA VAL A 450 12.31 -12.48 -16.54
C VAL A 450 13.78 -12.79 -16.68
N HIS A 451 14.61 -12.17 -15.83
CA HIS A 451 16.05 -12.42 -15.78
C HIS A 451 16.53 -12.53 -14.33
N ARG A 452 17.19 -13.64 -13.99
CA ARG A 452 17.75 -13.87 -12.65
C ARG A 452 19.28 -13.84 -12.69
N GLU A 453 19.91 -13.21 -11.71
CA GLU A 453 21.37 -13.23 -11.57
C GLU A 453 21.87 -14.69 -11.43
N HIS A 454 22.78 -15.10 -12.32
CA HIS A 454 23.22 -16.49 -12.50
C HIS A 454 22.10 -17.50 -12.85
N GLY A 455 20.96 -17.01 -13.34
CA GLY A 455 19.85 -17.80 -13.88
C GLY A 455 19.71 -17.62 -15.40
N LYS A 456 18.52 -17.93 -15.91
CA LYS A 456 18.18 -17.75 -17.33
C LYS A 456 17.51 -16.39 -17.57
N HIS A 457 17.57 -15.95 -18.82
CA HIS A 457 16.74 -14.88 -19.36
C HIS A 457 15.62 -15.53 -20.17
N VAL A 458 14.39 -15.44 -19.69
CA VAL A 458 13.21 -16.05 -20.32
C VAL A 458 12.19 -15.00 -20.73
N ARG A 459 11.34 -15.38 -21.69
CA ARG A 459 10.28 -14.54 -22.23
C ARG A 459 9.01 -15.38 -22.41
N GLN A 460 7.89 -14.82 -22.00
CA GLN A 460 6.57 -15.29 -22.39
C GLN A 460 5.90 -14.17 -23.18
N ALA A 461 5.20 -14.53 -24.25
CA ALA A 461 4.41 -13.59 -25.03
C ALA A 461 3.16 -14.30 -25.58
N GLY A 462 2.05 -13.60 -25.62
CA GLY A 462 0.83 -14.12 -26.24
C GLY A 462 -0.16 -13.01 -26.55
N LYS A 463 -0.98 -13.27 -27.57
CA LYS A 463 -2.01 -12.36 -28.04
C LYS A 463 -3.30 -12.59 -27.27
N ILE A 464 -3.94 -11.50 -26.87
CA ILE A 464 -5.25 -11.51 -26.23
C ILE A 464 -6.17 -10.51 -26.94
N ALA A 465 -7.40 -10.93 -27.21
CA ALA A 465 -8.41 -10.10 -27.83
C ALA A 465 -9.14 -9.28 -26.75
N LEU A 466 -8.84 -7.99 -26.67
CA LEU A 466 -9.46 -7.05 -25.74
C LEU A 466 -10.63 -6.36 -26.45
N ARG A 467 -11.72 -7.11 -26.66
CA ARG A 467 -12.91 -6.67 -27.41
C ARG A 467 -14.12 -6.49 -26.48
N GLY A 468 -15.34 -6.79 -26.93
CA GLY A 468 -16.54 -6.72 -26.09
C GLY A 468 -16.67 -7.87 -25.08
N GLU A 469 -16.14 -9.04 -25.43
CA GLU A 469 -16.28 -10.26 -24.63
C GLU A 469 -15.06 -10.51 -23.73
N PRO A 470 -15.22 -11.15 -22.56
CA PRO A 470 -14.10 -11.62 -21.75
C PRO A 470 -13.20 -12.58 -22.53
N ALA A 471 -11.90 -12.53 -22.25
CA ALA A 471 -10.91 -13.39 -22.90
C ALA A 471 -9.90 -13.91 -21.87
N THR A 472 -9.36 -15.10 -22.09
CA THR A 472 -8.28 -15.66 -21.27
C THR A 472 -7.17 -16.17 -22.18
N LEU A 473 -5.94 -15.85 -21.81
CA LEU A 473 -4.72 -16.29 -22.47
C LEU A 473 -3.85 -17.00 -21.42
N LYS A 474 -3.35 -18.18 -21.77
CA LYS A 474 -2.38 -18.91 -20.94
C LYS A 474 -1.02 -18.89 -21.63
N LEU A 475 0.00 -18.46 -20.91
CA LEU A 475 1.39 -18.52 -21.34
C LEU A 475 2.07 -19.69 -20.62
N PRO A 476 2.69 -20.62 -21.35
CA PRO A 476 3.25 -21.83 -20.76
C PRO A 476 4.42 -21.51 -19.81
N ALA A 477 4.56 -22.34 -18.78
CA ALA A 477 5.70 -22.29 -17.86
C ALA A 477 7.05 -22.47 -18.60
N ASN A 478 8.10 -21.95 -18.00
CA ASN A 478 9.49 -22.08 -18.46
C ASN A 478 10.44 -22.22 -17.26
N GLU A 479 11.73 -22.06 -17.48
CA GLU A 479 12.77 -22.27 -16.47
C GLU A 479 12.77 -21.24 -15.32
N GLU A 480 12.16 -20.07 -15.48
CA GLU A 480 12.14 -19.01 -14.46
C GLU A 480 10.71 -18.56 -14.07
N THR A 481 9.67 -19.04 -14.76
CA THR A 481 8.26 -18.69 -14.48
C THR A 481 7.35 -19.92 -14.60
N GLY A 482 6.31 -19.99 -13.76
CA GLY A 482 5.20 -20.93 -13.90
C GLY A 482 4.25 -20.53 -15.04
N GLU A 483 3.06 -21.16 -15.09
CA GLU A 483 2.00 -20.76 -16.02
C GLU A 483 1.58 -19.32 -15.70
N THR A 484 1.60 -18.46 -16.72
CA THR A 484 1.04 -17.10 -16.58
C THR A 484 -0.35 -17.07 -17.20
N VAL A 485 -1.35 -16.68 -16.41
CA VAL A 485 -2.73 -16.57 -16.85
C VAL A 485 -3.10 -15.09 -17.00
N VAL A 486 -3.46 -14.69 -18.21
CA VAL A 486 -3.92 -13.35 -18.53
C VAL A 486 -5.43 -13.41 -18.73
N THR A 487 -6.19 -12.67 -17.93
CA THR A 487 -7.66 -12.57 -18.05
C THR A 487 -8.07 -11.15 -18.38
N TYR A 488 -8.84 -10.98 -19.45
CA TYR A 488 -9.57 -9.78 -19.80
C TYR A 488 -11.06 -9.97 -19.48
N GLY A 489 -11.66 -9.02 -18.79
CA GLY A 489 -13.06 -9.10 -18.42
C GLY A 489 -13.42 -8.07 -17.34
N PRO A 490 -14.65 -8.11 -16.81
CA PRO A 490 -14.99 -7.30 -15.64
C PRO A 490 -14.00 -7.64 -14.52
N GLY A 491 -13.37 -6.61 -13.94
CA GLY A 491 -12.31 -6.80 -12.95
C GLY A 491 -12.74 -7.80 -11.87
N LYS A 492 -11.85 -8.71 -11.48
CA LYS A 492 -12.13 -9.61 -10.35
C LYS A 492 -12.47 -8.75 -9.14
N LYS A 493 -13.66 -9.00 -8.60
CA LYS A 493 -14.22 -8.41 -7.38
C LYS A 493 -13.27 -8.57 -6.21
#